data_AF-A0A5P9GX49-F1
#
_entry.id   AF-A0A5P9GX49-F1
#
_cell.length_a   1.000
_cell.length_b   1.000
_cell.length_c   1.000
_cell.angle_alpha   90.00
_cell.angle_beta   90.00
_cell.angle_gamma   90.00
#
_symmetry.space_group_name_H-M   'P 1'
#
loop_
_entity.id
_entity.type
_entity.pdbx_description
1 polymer ?
#
loop_
_entity_poly.entity_id
_entity_poly.type
_entity_poly.pdbx_seq_one_letter_code
_entity_poly.pdbx_strand_id
1 'polypeptide(L)'
;MLTYLLSFIGLSLLALVALTRMIVLIGSMQRECPETGPAARLVAVTVATGFCAIGAGGVFLIAAAFPLLAQAPMMAFFVGLGLAVLCLGLGFSHAVNTLRLMLYRSNVLADS
;
A
#
# COMPACT_ATOMS: atom_id res chain seq x y z
N MET A 1 -7.88 1.41 25.93
CA MET A 1 -8.33 0.65 24.75
C MET A 1 -8.60 1.57 23.57
N LEU A 2 -9.44 2.61 23.73
CA LEU A 2 -9.64 3.67 22.72
C LEU A 2 -8.31 4.31 22.26
N THR A 3 -7.42 4.66 23.19
CA THR A 3 -6.10 5.22 22.90
C THR A 3 -5.22 4.31 22.02
N TYR A 4 -5.18 3.01 22.32
CA TYR A 4 -4.44 2.01 21.53
C TYR A 4 -5.03 1.82 20.13
N LEU A 5 -6.35 1.91 20.01
CA LEU A 5 -7.04 1.78 18.73
C LEU A 5 -6.80 3.02 17.85
N LEU A 6 -6.86 4.23 18.42
CA LEU A 6 -6.50 5.46 17.71
C LEU A 6 -5.03 5.48 17.29
N SER A 7 -4.10 5.08 18.17
CA SER A 7 -2.68 5.04 17.81
C SER A 7 -2.42 4.01 16.72
N PHE A 8 -3.06 2.84 16.77
CA PHE A 8 -2.95 1.80 15.73
C PHE A 8 -3.43 2.31 14.37
N ILE A 9 -4.64 2.89 14.31
CA ILE A 9 -5.20 3.46 13.07
C ILE A 9 -4.30 4.58 12.54
N GLY A 10 -3.82 5.47 13.41
CA GLY A 10 -2.92 6.56 13.01
C GLY A 10 -1.60 6.07 12.41
N LEU A 11 -0.91 5.14 13.08
CA LEU A 11 0.37 4.58 12.61
C LEU A 11 0.21 3.81 11.30
N SER A 12 -0.83 3.00 11.19
CA SER A 12 -1.09 2.19 10.00
C SER A 12 -1.51 3.02 8.79
N LEU A 13 -2.34 4.06 8.97
CA LEU A 13 -2.63 5.03 7.92
C LEU A 13 -1.38 5.80 7.50
N LEU A 14 -0.52 6.18 8.44
CA LEU A 14 0.73 6.87 8.14
C LEU A 14 1.68 5.99 7.32
N ALA A 15 1.79 4.70 7.68
CA ALA A 15 2.54 3.73 6.89
C ALA A 15 1.93 3.53 5.48
N LEU A 16 0.60 3.45 5.38
CA LEU A 16 -0.12 3.31 4.13
C LEU A 16 0.12 4.51 3.21
N VAL A 17 -0.01 5.73 3.73
CA VAL A 17 0.27 6.97 2.98
C VAL A 17 1.73 7.03 2.53
N ALA A 18 2.68 6.65 3.39
CA ALA A 18 4.10 6.62 3.05
C ALA A 18 4.39 5.65 1.89
N LEU A 19 3.85 4.44 1.95
CA LEU A 19 4.01 3.42 0.89
C LEU A 19 3.32 3.85 -0.40
N THR A 20 2.10 4.37 -0.34
CA THR A 20 1.39 4.90 -1.51
C THR A 20 2.17 6.03 -2.18
N ARG A 21 2.75 6.95 -1.39
CA ARG A 21 3.63 7.99 -1.93
C ARG A 21 4.82 7.39 -2.66
N MET A 22 5.46 6.36 -2.11
CA MET A 22 6.57 5.68 -2.80
C MET A 22 6.13 5.03 -4.11
N ILE A 23 4.96 4.40 -4.18
CA ILE A 23 4.42 3.81 -5.43
C ILE A 23 4.29 4.89 -6.51
N VAL A 24 3.69 6.05 -6.17
CA VAL A 24 3.52 7.16 -7.11
C VAL A 24 4.87 7.78 -7.51
N LEU A 25 5.81 7.90 -6.57
CA LEU A 25 7.17 8.38 -6.83
C LEU A 25 7.90 7.48 -7.82
N ILE A 26 7.84 6.16 -7.65
CA ILE A 26 8.42 5.19 -8.58
C ILE A 26 7.79 5.35 -9.98
N GLY A 27 6.48 5.53 -10.05
CA GLY A 27 5.78 5.81 -11.32
C GLY A 27 6.19 7.13 -11.97
N SER A 28 6.55 8.15 -11.19
CA SER A 28 7.02 9.44 -11.71
C SER A 28 8.44 9.40 -12.25
N MET A 29 9.34 8.59 -11.67
CA MET A 29 10.73 8.41 -12.13
C MET A 29 10.85 7.59 -13.43
N GLN A 30 9.75 7.00 -13.90
CA GLN A 30 9.69 6.25 -15.16
C GLN A 30 9.24 7.15 -16.33
N ARG A 31 9.00 8.45 -16.07
CA ARG A 31 8.55 9.42 -17.10
C ARG A 31 9.66 9.90 -18.02
N GLU A 32 10.93 9.71 -17.67
CA GLU A 32 12.05 10.11 -18.50
C GLU A 32 12.07 9.44 -19.90
N CYS A 33 11.22 8.43 -20.15
CA CYS A 33 10.97 7.90 -21.50
C CYS A 33 9.81 8.65 -22.21
N PRO A 34 10.07 9.43 -23.27
CA PRO A 34 9.10 10.33 -23.91
C PRO A 34 7.94 9.62 -24.63
N GLU A 35 8.08 8.35 -24.99
CA GLU A 35 7.05 7.56 -25.69
C GLU A 35 6.02 6.90 -24.75
N THR A 36 6.38 6.60 -23.49
CA THR A 36 5.54 5.79 -22.57
C THR A 36 5.11 6.51 -21.28
N GLY A 37 5.53 7.77 -21.08
CA GLY A 37 5.26 8.58 -19.89
C GLY A 37 3.78 8.70 -19.45
N PRO A 38 2.79 8.87 -20.36
CA PRO A 38 1.38 8.97 -19.98
C PRO A 38 0.81 7.64 -19.46
N ALA A 39 1.16 6.53 -20.11
CA ALA A 39 0.70 5.19 -19.75
C ALA A 39 1.29 4.74 -18.39
N ALA A 40 2.56 5.06 -18.16
CA ALA A 40 3.24 4.80 -16.89
C ALA A 40 2.54 5.45 -15.70
N ARG A 41 2.09 6.70 -15.86
CA ARG A 41 1.36 7.44 -14.81
C ARG A 41 0.00 6.81 -14.52
N LEU A 42 -0.73 6.42 -15.55
CA LEU A 42 -2.06 5.83 -15.42
C LEU A 42 -1.99 4.52 -14.62
N VAL A 43 -1.05 3.65 -14.95
CA VAL A 43 -0.81 2.40 -14.22
C VAL A 43 -0.37 2.65 -12.78
N ALA A 44 0.51 3.63 -12.55
CA ALA A 44 0.94 3.98 -11.19
C ALA A 44 -0.23 4.43 -10.29
N VAL A 45 -1.12 5.27 -10.84
CA VAL A 45 -2.27 5.78 -10.09
C VAL A 45 -3.27 4.66 -9.80
N THR A 46 -3.58 3.78 -10.76
CA THR A 46 -4.53 2.69 -10.55
C THR A 46 -4.01 1.69 -9.50
N VAL A 47 -2.74 1.31 -9.58
CA VAL A 47 -2.10 0.43 -8.58
C VAL A 47 -2.08 1.08 -7.20
N ALA A 48 -1.73 2.37 -7.11
CA ALA A 48 -1.76 3.12 -5.86
C ALA A 48 -3.17 3.22 -5.25
N THR A 49 -4.21 3.43 -6.07
CA THR A 49 -5.60 3.46 -5.60
C THR A 49 -6.07 2.11 -5.07
N GLY A 50 -5.74 1.01 -5.76
CA GLY A 50 -6.04 -0.34 -5.28
C GLY A 50 -5.35 -0.65 -3.96
N PHE A 51 -4.06 -0.32 -3.84
CA PHE A 51 -3.32 -0.49 -2.60
C PHE A 51 -3.90 0.32 -1.44
N CYS A 52 -4.31 1.58 -1.66
CA CYS A 52 -5.00 2.37 -0.65
C CYS A 52 -6.34 1.76 -0.23
N ALA A 53 -7.17 1.34 -1.19
CA ALA A 53 -8.49 0.79 -0.89
C ALA A 53 -8.40 -0.52 -0.10
N ILE A 54 -7.53 -1.44 -0.53
CA ILE A 54 -7.32 -2.74 0.13
C ILE A 54 -6.62 -2.54 1.48
N GLY A 55 -5.57 -1.71 1.53
CA GLY A 55 -4.80 -1.47 2.74
C GLY A 55 -5.64 -0.80 3.82
N ALA A 56 -6.48 0.19 3.47
CA ALA A 56 -7.39 0.81 4.43
C ALA A 56 -8.41 -0.19 4.97
N GLY A 57 -9.01 -1.02 4.08
CA GLY A 57 -9.91 -2.10 4.48
C GLY A 57 -9.26 -3.09 5.45
N GLY A 58 -8.03 -3.52 5.16
CA GLY A 58 -7.28 -4.43 6.05
C GLY A 58 -6.99 -3.82 7.42
N VAL A 59 -6.60 -2.55 7.47
CA VAL A 59 -6.39 -1.82 8.73
C VAL A 59 -7.67 -1.73 9.55
N PHE A 60 -8.81 -1.39 8.94
CA PHE A 60 -10.10 -1.35 9.63
C PHE A 60 -10.55 -2.72 10.12
N LEU A 61 -10.28 -3.78 9.35
CA LEU A 61 -10.62 -5.15 9.74
C LEU A 61 -9.81 -5.60 10.97
N ILE A 62 -8.51 -5.28 11.02
CA ILE A 62 -7.69 -5.53 12.21
C ILE A 62 -8.17 -4.70 13.41
N ALA A 63 -8.49 -3.42 13.20
CA ALA A 63 -9.03 -2.56 14.26
C ALA A 63 -10.38 -3.07 14.80
N ALA A 64 -11.24 -3.61 13.94
CA ALA A 64 -12.51 -4.22 14.34
C ALA A 64 -12.33 -5.48 15.21
N ALA A 65 -11.18 -6.14 15.14
CA ALA A 65 -10.86 -7.30 15.97
C ALA A 65 -10.35 -6.94 17.38
N PHE A 66 -9.93 -5.70 17.63
CA PHE A 66 -9.46 -5.25 18.95
C PHE A 66 -10.47 -5.45 20.10
N PRO A 67 -11.78 -5.19 19.95
CA PRO A 67 -12.76 -5.46 21.01
C PRO A 67 -12.79 -6.91 21.49
N LEU A 68 -12.46 -7.88 20.63
CA LEU A 68 -12.40 -9.30 21.01
C LEU A 68 -11.22 -9.61 21.96
N LEU A 69 -10.17 -8.78 21.94
CA LEU A 69 -8.97 -8.93 22.78
C LEU A 69 -8.93 -7.88 23.91
N ALA A 70 -10.09 -7.47 24.43
CA ALA A 70 -10.21 -6.47 25.49
C ALA A 70 -9.38 -6.78 26.75
N GLN A 71 -9.11 -8.07 27.00
CA GLN A 71 -8.38 -8.58 28.16
C GLN A 71 -6.86 -8.32 28.09
N ALA A 72 -6.30 -8.16 26.88
CA ALA A 72 -4.86 -7.98 26.66
C ALA A 72 -4.59 -6.92 25.57
N PRO A 73 -4.94 -5.64 25.81
CA PRO A 73 -4.92 -4.59 24.78
C PRO A 73 -3.52 -4.27 24.26
N MET A 74 -2.48 -4.45 25.10
CA MET A 74 -1.09 -4.22 24.71
C MET A 74 -0.60 -5.27 23.70
N MET A 75 -0.93 -6.54 23.92
CA MET A 75 -0.56 -7.63 23.01
C MET A 75 -1.31 -7.53 21.68
N ALA A 76 -2.62 -7.21 21.73
CA ALA A 76 -3.42 -6.94 20.55
C ALA A 76 -2.83 -5.80 19.70
N PHE A 77 -2.34 -4.74 20.36
CA PHE A 77 -1.69 -3.62 19.70
C PHE A 77 -0.41 -4.04 18.95
N PHE A 78 0.54 -4.70 19.61
CA PHE A 78 1.80 -5.10 18.97
C PHE A 78 1.60 -6.12 17.86
N VAL A 79 0.76 -7.13 18.08
CA VAL A 79 0.47 -8.17 17.07
C VAL A 79 -0.28 -7.56 15.89
N GLY A 80 -1.31 -6.74 16.15
CA GLY A 80 -2.07 -6.07 15.10
C GLY A 80 -1.19 -5.12 14.27
N LEU A 81 -0.32 -4.34 14.92
CA LEU A 81 0.61 -3.42 14.26
C LEU A 81 1.63 -4.17 13.41
N GLY A 82 2.23 -5.25 13.95
CA GLY A 82 3.13 -6.11 13.19
C GLY A 82 2.45 -6.72 11.96
N LEU A 83 1.24 -7.27 12.13
CA LEU A 83 0.48 -7.90 11.05
C LEU A 83 0.08 -6.88 9.98
N ALA A 84 -0.36 -5.68 10.37
CA ALA A 84 -0.69 -4.61 9.44
C ALA A 84 0.54 -4.18 8.62
N VAL A 85 1.69 -3.94 9.26
CA VAL A 85 2.92 -3.54 8.57
C VAL A 85 3.41 -4.63 7.62
N LEU A 86 3.36 -5.91 8.04
CA LEU A 86 3.72 -7.03 7.17
C LEU A 86 2.81 -7.11 5.94
N CYS A 87 1.48 -7.05 6.12
CA CYS A 87 0.53 -7.07 5.01
C CYS A 87 0.73 -5.87 4.06
N LEU A 88 0.97 -4.67 4.60
CA LEU A 88 1.23 -3.48 3.80
C LEU A 88 2.56 -3.58 3.03
N GLY A 89 3.62 -4.12 3.64
CA GLY A 89 4.91 -4.33 2.99
C GLY A 89 4.85 -5.37 1.86
N LEU A 90 4.13 -6.48 2.08
CA LEU A 90 3.90 -7.50 1.04
C LEU A 90 3.06 -6.93 -0.11
N GLY A 91 1.97 -6.22 0.19
CA GLY A 91 1.13 -5.57 -0.81
C GLY A 91 1.91 -4.52 -1.63
N PHE A 92 2.77 -3.74 -0.99
CA PHE A 92 3.63 -2.76 -1.67
C PHE A 92 4.60 -3.45 -2.64
N SER A 93 5.23 -4.55 -2.21
CA SER A 93 6.18 -5.31 -3.04
C SER A 93 5.49 -5.87 -4.29
N HIS A 94 4.28 -6.42 -4.14
CA HIS A 94 3.45 -6.87 -5.25
C HIS A 94 3.06 -5.71 -6.18
N ALA A 95 2.62 -4.58 -5.63
CA ALA A 95 2.25 -3.39 -6.40
C ALA A 95 3.41 -2.88 -7.27
N VAL A 96 4.63 -2.79 -6.72
CA VAL A 96 5.82 -2.37 -7.46
C VAL A 96 6.18 -3.37 -8.55
N ASN A 97 6.06 -4.68 -8.29
CA ASN A 97 6.33 -5.70 -9.29
C ASN A 97 5.34 -5.62 -10.47
N THR A 98 4.04 -5.49 -10.18
CA THR A 98 3.01 -5.31 -11.22
C THR A 98 3.27 -4.06 -12.05
N LEU A 99 3.68 -2.96 -11.42
CA LEU A 99 4.02 -1.73 -12.11
C LEU A 99 5.18 -1.92 -13.09
N ARG A 100 6.25 -2.60 -12.67
CA ARG A 100 7.40 -2.92 -13.54
C ARG A 100 7.02 -3.82 -14.71
N LEU A 101 6.19 -4.85 -14.47
CA LEU A 101 5.73 -5.76 -15.51
C LEU A 101 4.89 -5.04 -16.58
N MET A 102 3.99 -4.15 -16.15
CA MET A 102 3.17 -3.37 -17.08
C MET A 102 4.01 -2.41 -17.92
N LEU A 103 5.03 -1.76 -17.32
CA LEU A 103 5.95 -0.89 -18.04
C LEU A 103 6.81 -1.64 -19.05
N TYR A 104 7.31 -2.83 -18.68
CA TYR A 104 8.03 -3.69 -19.60
C TYR A 104 7.14 -4.09 -20.78
N ARG A 105 5.89 -4.49 -20.51
CA ARG A 105 4.90 -4.86 -21.54
C ARG A 105 4.60 -3.71 -22.50
N SER A 106 4.49 -2.47 -22.03
CA SER A 106 4.27 -1.31 -22.90
C SER A 106 5.47 -1.02 -23.80
N ASN A 107 6.70 -1.20 -23.31
CA ASN A 107 7.89 -1.02 -24.15
C ASN A 107 7.99 -2.06 -25.27
N VAL A 108 7.64 -3.32 -24.99
CA VAL A 108 7.63 -4.39 -26.01
C VAL A 108 6.59 -4.12 -27.11
N LEU A 109 5.44 -3.52 -26.77
CA LEU A 109 4.40 -3.17 -27.75
C LEU A 109 4.74 -1.94 -28.60
N ALA A 110 5.68 -1.10 -28.15
CA ALA A 110 6.12 0.07 -28.92
C ALA A 110 7.20 -0.29 -29.97
N ASP A 111 7.90 -1.42 -29.79
CA ASP A 111 8.97 -1.89 -30.69
C ASP A 111 8.46 -2.83 -31.82
N SER A 112 7.18 -3.22 -31.77
CA SER A 112 6.49 -4.12 -32.71
C SER A 112 5.57 -3.38 -33.67
#